data_AF-A0A1M6R4K9-F1
#
_entry.id   AF-A0A1M6R4K9-F1
#
_cell.length_a   1.000
_cell.length_b   1.000
_cell.length_c   1.000
_cell.angle_alpha   90.00
_cell.angle_beta   90.00
_cell.angle_gamma   90.00
#
_symmetry.space_group_name_H-M   'P 1'
#
loop_
_entity.id
_entity.type
_entity.pdbx_description
1 polymer ?
#
loop_
_entity_poly.entity_id
_entity_poly.type
_entity_poly.pdbx_seq_one_letter_code
_entity_poly.pdbx_strand_id
1 'polypeptide(L)'
;MNEINTYIRQGYELLNEDNVKSACQQWLKAWDKLIYHIDNTKVTSIEELEENFEEGVEELSNWVQDLEMELENAGLEDHSFFEKRASYSREFCNKLPESDDFIIMSMKLAEAESYFELESMDKSQEIFQETQSQYSESVWPYLKWGDVYWLSSILREKPQYINIAKSMQLYKNGLGKESDMDYVLEDRICDLKKVKKNM
;
A
#
# COMPACT_ATOMS: atom_id res chain seq x y z
N MET A 1 3.83 0.13 25.64
CA MET A 1 2.94 -0.71 24.80
C MET A 1 1.46 -0.36 25.03
N ASN A 2 0.97 -0.14 26.26
CA ASN A 2 -0.44 0.24 26.52
C ASN A 2 -0.96 1.46 25.72
N GLU A 3 -0.14 2.49 25.52
CA GLU A 3 -0.54 3.64 24.69
C GLU A 3 -0.65 3.30 23.20
N ILE A 4 0.18 2.38 22.67
CA ILE A 4 0.08 1.90 21.29
C ILE A 4 -1.27 1.21 21.11
N ASN A 5 -1.61 0.26 21.99
CA ASN A 5 -2.91 -0.43 21.99
C ASN A 5 -4.09 0.52 22.10
N THR A 6 -3.95 1.60 22.87
CA THR A 6 -5.00 2.62 23.02
C THR A 6 -5.25 3.33 21.69
N TYR A 7 -4.20 3.75 20.98
CA TYR A 7 -4.36 4.39 19.68
C TYR A 7 -4.85 3.44 18.59
N ILE A 8 -4.38 2.19 18.59
CA ILE A 8 -4.87 1.16 17.66
C ILE A 8 -6.38 0.97 17.85
N ARG A 9 -6.82 0.72 19.09
CA ARG A 9 -8.25 0.55 19.40
C ARG A 9 -9.08 1.77 19.03
N GLN A 10 -8.61 2.97 19.38
CA GLN A 10 -9.31 4.21 19.03
C GLN A 10 -9.44 4.39 17.53
N GLY A 11 -8.46 3.97 16.73
CA GLY A 11 -8.56 4.02 15.29
C GLY A 11 -9.66 3.09 14.76
N TYR A 12 -9.74 1.85 15.22
CA TYR A 12 -10.85 0.95 14.84
C TYR A 12 -12.22 1.45 15.32
N GLU A 13 -12.32 2.03 16.52
CA GLU A 13 -13.54 2.69 17.00
C GLU A 13 -13.97 3.83 16.05
N LEU A 14 -13.03 4.67 15.61
CA LEU A 14 -13.27 5.75 14.66
C LEU A 14 -13.64 5.24 13.26
N LEU A 15 -13.08 4.12 12.80
CA LEU A 15 -13.48 3.50 11.54
C LEU A 15 -14.93 3.00 11.59
N ASN A 16 -15.36 2.42 12.71
CA ASN A 16 -16.76 2.02 12.91
C ASN A 16 -17.74 3.21 12.90
N GLU A 17 -17.24 4.43 13.10
CA GLU A 17 -17.98 5.69 13.00
C GLU A 17 -17.79 6.41 11.64
N ASP A 18 -17.24 5.72 10.63
CA ASP A 18 -16.90 6.24 9.30
C ASP A 18 -15.92 7.45 9.33
N ASN A 19 -15.13 7.58 10.41
CA ASN A 19 -14.20 8.70 10.61
C ASN A 19 -12.76 8.32 10.25
N VAL A 20 -12.56 7.95 8.98
CA VAL A 20 -11.29 7.42 8.43
C VAL A 20 -10.10 8.34 8.68
N LYS A 21 -10.23 9.64 8.42
CA LYS A 21 -9.15 10.62 8.63
C LYS A 21 -8.69 10.67 10.09
N SER A 22 -9.62 10.63 11.04
CA SER A 22 -9.27 10.64 12.46
C SER A 22 -8.69 9.29 12.90
N ALA A 23 -9.19 8.18 12.35
CA ALA A 23 -8.63 6.84 12.60
C ALA A 23 -7.16 6.77 12.20
N CYS A 24 -6.84 7.18 10.97
CA CYS A 24 -5.46 7.28 10.47
C CYS A 24 -4.57 8.13 11.36
N GLN A 25 -5.08 9.26 11.88
CA GLN A 25 -4.31 10.11 12.78
C GLN A 25 -4.01 9.45 14.13
N GLN A 26 -4.89 8.59 14.66
CA GLN A 26 -4.56 7.83 15.87
C GLN A 26 -3.56 6.73 15.56
N TRP A 27 -3.77 5.99 14.47
CA TRP A 27 -2.86 4.92 14.07
C TRP A 27 -1.44 5.42 13.74
N LEU A 28 -1.28 6.58 13.11
CA LEU A 28 0.04 7.21 12.91
C LEU A 28 0.74 7.53 14.25
N LYS A 29 0.00 7.92 15.30
CA LYS A 29 0.60 8.09 16.65
C LYS A 29 1.01 6.75 17.27
N ALA A 30 0.23 5.69 17.02
CA ALA A 30 0.63 4.34 17.41
C ALA A 30 1.91 3.92 16.69
N TRP A 31 2.01 4.19 15.39
CA TRP A 31 3.20 3.95 14.59
C TRP A 31 4.42 4.70 15.11
N ASP A 32 4.33 6.01 15.36
CA ASP A 32 5.45 6.79 15.93
C ASP A 32 5.98 6.19 17.23
N LYS A 33 5.08 5.68 18.09
CA LYS A 33 5.45 5.01 19.34
C LYS A 33 6.04 3.63 19.11
N LEU A 34 5.56 2.90 18.11
CA LEU A 34 6.10 1.61 17.72
C LEU A 34 7.53 1.76 17.16
N ILE A 35 7.78 2.77 16.32
CA ILE A 35 9.13 3.10 15.82
C ILE A 35 10.11 3.35 16.96
N TYR A 36 9.70 4.11 17.98
CA TYR A 36 10.55 4.31 19.16
C TYR A 36 10.88 2.99 19.86
N HIS A 37 9.96 2.02 19.87
CA HIS A 37 10.22 0.70 20.42
C HIS A 37 11.20 -0.09 19.55
N ILE A 38 10.97 -0.14 18.23
CA ILE A 38 11.83 -0.78 17.23
C ILE A 38 13.27 -0.30 17.35
N ASP A 39 13.47 1.02 17.42
CA ASP A 39 14.80 1.62 17.51
C ASP A 39 15.56 1.23 18.79
N ASN A 40 14.83 0.92 19.87
CA ASN A 40 15.42 0.54 21.15
C ASN A 40 15.67 -0.97 21.27
N THR A 41 14.85 -1.80 20.64
CA THR A 41 14.98 -3.27 20.70
C THR A 41 15.81 -3.84 19.56
N LYS A 42 15.97 -3.11 18.45
CA LYS A 42 16.68 -3.53 17.23
C LYS A 42 16.05 -4.73 16.52
N VAL A 43 14.78 -4.99 16.77
CA VAL A 43 13.95 -5.93 16.00
C VAL A 43 13.85 -5.48 14.55
N THR A 44 13.80 -6.44 13.64
CA THR A 44 13.87 -6.21 12.18
C THR A 44 12.66 -6.74 11.42
N SER A 45 11.69 -7.34 12.10
CA SER A 45 10.43 -7.82 11.51
C SER A 45 9.21 -7.49 12.38
N ILE A 46 8.04 -7.36 11.76
CA ILE A 46 6.78 -7.11 12.48
C ILE A 46 6.35 -8.33 13.31
N GLU A 47 6.72 -9.53 12.86
CA GLU A 47 6.43 -10.79 13.52
C GLU A 47 7.23 -10.90 14.84
N GLU A 48 8.52 -10.52 14.83
CA GLU A 48 9.33 -10.50 16.05
C GLU A 48 8.81 -9.44 17.05
N LEU A 49 8.36 -8.29 16.56
CA LEU A 49 7.70 -7.30 17.40
C LEU A 49 6.45 -7.86 18.06
N GLU A 50 5.61 -8.55 17.30
CA GLU A 50 4.36 -9.12 17.74
C GLU A 50 4.54 -10.20 18.80
N GLU A 51 5.52 -11.09 18.63
CA GLU A 51 5.88 -12.10 19.64
C GLU A 51 6.22 -11.48 21.00
N ASN A 52 6.80 -10.27 20.98
CA ASN A 52 7.15 -9.51 22.19
C ASN A 52 6.05 -8.55 22.67
N PHE A 53 4.95 -8.45 21.92
CA PHE A 53 3.84 -7.54 22.17
C PHE A 53 2.77 -8.25 23.03
N GLU A 54 3.11 -8.52 24.29
CA GLU A 54 2.17 -9.09 25.25
C GLU A 54 0.95 -8.16 25.41
N GLU A 55 -0.26 -8.72 25.30
CA GLU A 55 -1.56 -8.02 25.41
C GLU A 55 -1.95 -7.11 24.23
N GLY A 56 -1.46 -7.39 23.01
CA GLY A 56 -1.96 -6.77 21.78
C GLY A 56 -3.48 -6.91 21.62
N VAL A 57 -4.16 -5.81 21.31
CA VAL A 57 -5.60 -5.81 21.03
C VAL A 57 -5.92 -6.37 19.65
N GLU A 58 -4.96 -6.31 18.74
CA GLU A 58 -5.02 -6.74 17.36
C GLU A 58 -3.66 -7.30 16.95
N GLU A 59 -3.66 -8.14 15.91
CA GLU A 59 -2.44 -8.62 15.27
C GLU A 59 -1.74 -7.42 14.58
N LEU A 60 -0.51 -7.11 14.98
CA LEU A 60 0.26 -6.00 14.44
C LEU A 60 0.52 -6.18 12.94
N SER A 61 0.74 -7.42 12.49
CA SER A 61 0.92 -7.76 11.07
C SER A 61 -0.29 -7.33 10.21
N ASN A 62 -1.51 -7.47 10.74
CA ASN A 62 -2.74 -7.03 10.08
C ASN A 62 -2.91 -5.52 10.20
N TRP A 63 -2.73 -4.98 11.42
CA TRP A 63 -2.92 -3.55 11.67
C TRP A 63 -2.02 -2.65 10.81
N VAL A 64 -0.77 -3.04 10.56
CA VAL A 64 0.13 -2.23 9.70
C VAL A 64 -0.37 -2.15 8.26
N GLN A 65 -1.02 -3.20 7.76
CA GLN A 65 -1.63 -3.24 6.44
C GLN A 65 -2.95 -2.47 6.42
N ASP A 66 -3.77 -2.58 7.47
CA ASP A 66 -4.99 -1.77 7.61
C ASP A 66 -4.66 -0.28 7.64
N LEU A 67 -3.61 0.13 8.36
CA LEU A 67 -3.16 1.53 8.37
C LEU A 67 -2.76 1.99 6.96
N GLU A 68 -2.00 1.18 6.22
CA GLU A 68 -1.62 1.48 4.84
C GLU A 68 -2.85 1.73 3.96
N MET A 69 -3.83 0.83 4.02
CA MET A 69 -5.06 0.89 3.24
C MET A 69 -5.92 2.09 3.61
N GLU A 70 -6.08 2.37 4.90
CA GLU A 70 -6.90 3.50 5.34
C GLU A 70 -6.25 4.86 5.03
N LEU A 71 -4.91 4.92 4.95
CA LEU A 71 -4.23 6.11 4.44
C LEU A 71 -4.53 6.33 2.94
N GLU A 72 -4.69 5.27 2.15
CA GLU A 72 -5.19 5.37 0.77
C GLU A 72 -6.62 5.92 0.75
N ASN A 73 -7.53 5.33 1.53
CA ASN A 73 -8.92 5.75 1.62
C ASN A 73 -9.06 7.22 2.04
N ALA A 74 -8.30 7.65 3.05
CA ALA A 74 -8.24 9.05 3.47
C ALA A 74 -7.68 9.96 2.35
N GLY A 75 -6.72 9.46 1.58
CA GLY A 75 -6.10 10.14 0.43
C GLY A 75 -7.10 10.52 -0.66
N LEU A 76 -8.12 9.68 -0.88
CA LEU A 76 -9.17 9.94 -1.88
C LEU A 76 -9.99 11.20 -1.58
N GLU A 77 -10.07 11.61 -0.31
CA GLU A 77 -10.75 12.85 0.11
C GLU A 77 -9.78 14.00 0.40
N ASP A 78 -8.60 13.68 0.95
CA ASP A 78 -7.57 14.64 1.33
C ASP A 78 -6.21 14.12 0.83
N HIS A 79 -5.78 14.65 -0.31
CA HIS A 79 -4.53 14.25 -0.99
C HIS A 79 -3.29 14.29 -0.07
N SER A 80 -3.28 15.06 1.02
CA SER A 80 -2.16 15.07 1.98
C SER A 80 -1.93 13.72 2.66
N PHE A 81 -2.92 12.82 2.65
CA PHE A 81 -2.78 11.47 3.20
C PHE A 81 -1.97 10.54 2.28
N PHE A 82 -1.87 10.81 0.97
CA PHE A 82 -0.94 10.07 0.11
C PHE A 82 0.52 10.36 0.47
N GLU A 83 0.86 11.58 0.91
CA GLU A 83 2.20 11.89 1.42
C GLU A 83 2.49 11.08 2.70
N LYS A 84 1.49 10.93 3.57
CA LYS A 84 1.59 10.12 4.79
C LYS A 84 1.75 8.64 4.45
N ARG A 85 0.94 8.10 3.54
CA ARG A 85 1.04 6.70 3.04
C ARG A 85 2.43 6.43 2.48
N ALA A 86 2.92 7.27 1.57
CA ALA A 86 4.26 7.13 0.99
C ALA A 86 5.37 7.16 2.05
N SER A 87 5.28 8.08 3.03
CA SER A 87 6.28 8.16 4.11
C SER A 87 6.23 6.95 5.04
N TYR A 88 5.03 6.55 5.44
CA TYR A 88 4.78 5.42 6.32
C TYR A 88 5.26 4.10 5.69
N SER A 89 4.84 3.79 4.47
CA SER A 89 5.22 2.55 3.79
C SER A 89 6.73 2.45 3.57
N ARG A 90 7.39 3.56 3.21
CA ARG A 90 8.86 3.61 3.13
C ARG A 90 9.53 3.38 4.47
N GLU A 91 9.03 4.03 5.52
CA GLU A 91 9.59 3.89 6.86
C GLU A 91 9.43 2.44 7.37
N PHE A 92 8.28 1.82 7.14
CA PHE A 92 8.03 0.42 7.44
C PHE A 92 9.10 -0.48 6.79
N CYS A 93 9.29 -0.40 5.47
CA CYS A 93 10.29 -1.22 4.78
C CYS A 93 11.72 -0.98 5.27
N ASN A 94 12.07 0.25 5.68
CA ASN A 94 13.40 0.57 6.18
C ASN A 94 13.64 0.08 7.61
N LYS A 95 12.60 0.08 8.44
CA LYS A 95 12.69 -0.26 9.86
C LYS A 95 12.52 -1.75 10.12
N LEU A 96 11.69 -2.40 9.31
CA LEU A 96 11.33 -3.81 9.47
C LEU A 96 11.58 -4.63 8.20
N PRO A 97 12.81 -4.60 7.63
CA PRO A 97 13.10 -5.19 6.33
C PRO A 97 12.99 -6.72 6.27
N GLU A 98 12.93 -7.40 7.42
CA GLU A 98 12.83 -8.87 7.54
C GLU A 98 11.40 -9.33 7.87
N SER A 99 10.41 -8.43 7.75
CA SER A 99 8.99 -8.80 7.81
C SER A 99 8.59 -9.70 6.65
N ASP A 100 7.42 -10.33 6.74
CA ASP A 100 6.86 -11.13 5.66
C ASP A 100 6.98 -10.45 4.28
N ASP A 101 7.44 -11.24 3.30
CA ASP A 101 7.75 -10.76 1.95
C ASP A 101 6.55 -10.13 1.25
N PHE A 102 5.34 -10.64 1.51
CA PHE A 102 4.12 -10.10 0.92
C PHE A 102 3.78 -8.74 1.54
N ILE A 103 3.96 -8.55 2.84
CA ILE A 103 3.79 -7.24 3.50
C ILE A 103 4.80 -6.23 2.95
N ILE A 104 6.08 -6.62 2.84
CA ILE A 104 7.13 -5.73 2.31
C ILE A 104 6.85 -5.35 0.86
N MET A 105 6.48 -6.30 0.02
CA MET A 105 6.07 -6.02 -1.36
C MET A 105 4.89 -5.06 -1.40
N SER A 106 3.85 -5.31 -0.60
CA SER A 106 2.64 -4.47 -0.56
C SER A 106 2.95 -3.03 -0.16
N MET A 107 3.80 -2.82 0.84
CA MET A 107 4.26 -1.50 1.27
C MET A 107 5.03 -0.75 0.17
N LYS A 108 5.91 -1.45 -0.57
CA LYS A 108 6.62 -0.82 -1.70
C LYS A 108 5.67 -0.41 -2.83
N LEU A 109 4.70 -1.25 -3.14
CA LEU A 109 3.68 -0.93 -4.15
C LEU A 109 2.80 0.24 -3.68
N ALA A 110 2.46 0.29 -2.39
CA ALA A 110 1.73 1.40 -1.79
C ALA A 110 2.47 2.74 -1.85
N GLU A 111 3.80 2.74 -1.61
CA GLU A 111 4.64 3.92 -1.80
C GLU A 111 4.61 4.38 -3.27
N ALA A 112 4.72 3.44 -4.22
CA ALA A 112 4.71 3.73 -5.65
C ALA A 112 3.37 4.29 -6.14
N GLU A 113 2.24 3.72 -5.70
CA GLU A 113 0.88 4.21 -5.97
C GLU A 113 0.70 5.62 -5.40
N SER A 114 1.13 5.85 -4.16
CA SER A 114 1.04 7.15 -3.52
C SER A 114 1.82 8.24 -4.27
N TYR A 115 3.02 7.92 -4.79
CA TYR A 115 3.76 8.86 -5.62
C TYR A 115 3.07 9.14 -6.97
N PHE A 116 2.31 8.19 -7.51
CA PHE A 116 1.52 8.44 -8.71
C PHE A 116 0.40 9.45 -8.44
N GLU A 117 -0.34 9.26 -7.34
CA GLU A 117 -1.39 10.18 -6.91
C GLU A 117 -0.83 11.59 -6.65
N LEU A 118 0.40 11.70 -6.12
CA LEU A 118 1.13 12.95 -5.90
C LEU A 118 1.82 13.52 -7.15
N GLU A 119 1.43 13.07 -8.35
CA GLU A 119 1.98 13.49 -9.65
C GLU A 119 3.50 13.30 -9.82
N SER A 120 4.12 12.49 -8.96
CA SER A 120 5.57 12.19 -8.96
C SER A 120 5.87 10.95 -9.78
N MET A 121 5.57 11.04 -11.09
CA MET A 121 5.57 9.89 -12.01
C MET A 121 6.91 9.18 -12.16
N ASP A 122 8.02 9.92 -12.10
CA ASP A 122 9.35 9.34 -12.22
C ASP A 122 9.65 8.44 -11.01
N LYS A 123 9.34 8.94 -9.80
CA LYS A 123 9.54 8.20 -8.56
C LYS A 123 8.62 7.00 -8.43
N SER A 124 7.34 7.17 -8.80
CA SER A 124 6.39 6.05 -8.87
C SER A 124 6.90 4.93 -9.78
N GLN A 125 7.38 5.29 -10.98
CA GLN A 125 7.91 4.32 -11.94
C GLN A 125 9.18 3.64 -11.48
N GLU A 126 10.11 4.36 -10.85
CA GLU A 126 11.33 3.81 -10.27
C GLU A 126 11.00 2.71 -9.26
N ILE A 127 10.14 3.01 -8.28
CA ILE A 127 9.78 2.05 -7.23
C ILE A 127 9.03 0.85 -7.80
N PHE A 128 8.09 1.06 -8.74
CA PHE A 128 7.42 -0.07 -9.40
C PHE A 128 8.40 -0.95 -10.19
N GLN A 129 9.36 -0.36 -10.91
CA GLN A 129 10.38 -1.10 -11.66
C GLN A 129 11.26 -1.94 -10.72
N GLU A 130 11.75 -1.34 -9.65
CA GLU A 130 12.57 -2.03 -8.65
C GLU A 130 11.79 -3.17 -7.98
N THR A 131 10.56 -2.89 -7.56
CA THR A 131 9.69 -3.89 -6.91
C THR A 131 9.34 -5.02 -7.87
N GLN A 132 8.98 -4.73 -9.12
CA GLN A 132 8.72 -5.74 -10.15
C GLN A 132 9.97 -6.56 -10.48
N SER A 133 11.17 -5.98 -10.41
CA SER A 133 12.42 -6.73 -10.59
C SER A 133 12.72 -7.65 -9.41
N GLN A 134 12.42 -7.21 -8.18
CA GLN A 134 12.63 -8.00 -6.97
C GLN A 134 11.62 -9.15 -6.87
N TYR A 135 10.35 -8.88 -7.19
CA TYR A 135 9.23 -9.83 -7.10
C TYR A 135 8.75 -10.23 -8.50
N SER A 136 9.69 -10.65 -9.37
CA SER A 136 9.42 -10.89 -10.79
C SER A 136 8.44 -12.02 -11.10
N GLU A 137 8.27 -12.92 -10.14
CA GLU A 137 7.38 -14.09 -10.22
C GLU A 137 6.02 -13.84 -9.55
N SER A 138 5.80 -12.67 -8.96
CA SER A 138 4.47 -12.30 -8.44
C SER A 138 3.67 -11.50 -9.47
N VAL A 139 2.35 -11.69 -9.48
CA VAL A 139 1.44 -10.89 -10.31
C VAL A 139 1.22 -9.47 -9.79
N TRP A 140 1.39 -9.24 -8.48
CA TRP A 140 1.00 -8.01 -7.80
C TRP A 140 1.71 -6.75 -8.33
N PRO A 141 3.04 -6.74 -8.57
CA PRO A 141 3.70 -5.57 -9.14
C PRO A 141 3.18 -5.19 -10.53
N TYR A 142 2.85 -6.18 -11.37
CA TYR A 142 2.30 -5.94 -12.70
C TYR A 142 0.87 -5.41 -12.64
N LEU A 143 0.05 -5.97 -11.74
CA LEU A 143 -1.34 -5.55 -11.52
C LEU A 143 -1.38 -4.10 -11.02
N LYS A 144 -0.72 -3.83 -9.90
CA LYS A 144 -0.75 -2.52 -9.22
C LYS A 144 -0.13 -1.41 -10.08
N TRP A 145 0.98 -1.71 -10.77
CA TRP A 145 1.56 -0.75 -11.71
C TRP A 145 0.69 -0.51 -12.96
N GLY A 146 -0.05 -1.53 -13.41
CA GLY A 146 -1.00 -1.36 -14.50
C GLY A 146 -2.20 -0.49 -14.09
N ASP A 147 -2.67 -0.66 -12.86
CA ASP A 147 -3.85 -0.01 -12.31
C ASP A 147 -3.69 1.52 -12.22
N VAL A 148 -2.51 2.02 -11.83
CA VAL A 148 -2.30 3.48 -11.69
C VAL A 148 -2.56 4.26 -12.97
N TYR A 149 -2.41 3.65 -14.15
CA TYR A 149 -2.58 4.33 -15.43
C TYR A 149 -4.04 4.46 -15.90
N TRP A 150 -5.03 3.96 -15.15
CA TRP A 150 -6.44 4.12 -15.52
C TRP A 150 -7.45 4.08 -14.36
N LEU A 151 -7.00 3.73 -13.15
CA LEU A 151 -7.85 3.66 -11.95
C LEU A 151 -7.48 4.68 -10.88
N SER A 152 -6.27 5.21 -10.90
CA SER A 152 -5.83 6.20 -9.93
C SER A 152 -6.76 7.39 -9.86
N SER A 153 -6.94 7.90 -8.65
CA SER A 153 -7.91 8.94 -8.33
C SER A 153 -7.56 10.28 -9.01
N ILE A 154 -6.26 10.58 -9.10
CA ILE A 154 -5.69 11.76 -9.74
C ILE A 154 -6.05 11.86 -11.23
N LEU A 155 -6.40 10.75 -11.89
CA LEU A 155 -6.72 10.74 -13.31
C LEU A 155 -8.00 11.49 -13.65
N ARG A 156 -8.89 11.71 -12.67
CA ARG A 156 -10.06 12.59 -12.85
C ARG A 156 -9.66 14.04 -13.11
N GLU A 157 -8.58 14.48 -12.46
CA GLU A 157 -8.04 15.84 -12.59
C GLU A 157 -6.96 15.93 -13.67
N LYS A 158 -6.23 14.82 -13.89
CA LYS A 158 -5.07 14.73 -14.78
C LYS A 158 -5.25 13.61 -15.82
N PRO A 159 -6.26 13.69 -16.69
CA PRO A 159 -6.55 12.64 -17.67
C PRO A 159 -5.40 12.40 -18.67
N GLN A 160 -4.48 13.35 -18.82
CA GLN A 160 -3.27 13.17 -19.64
C GLN A 160 -2.34 12.05 -19.15
N TYR A 161 -2.47 11.61 -17.88
CA TYR A 161 -1.70 10.49 -17.34
C TYR A 161 -2.34 9.13 -17.65
N ILE A 162 -3.56 9.09 -18.20
CA ILE A 162 -4.21 7.84 -18.60
C ILE A 162 -3.38 7.15 -19.68
N ASN A 163 -3.03 5.88 -19.46
CA ASN A 163 -2.26 5.09 -20.41
C ASN A 163 -2.71 3.63 -20.49
N ILE A 164 -3.84 3.42 -21.18
CA ILE A 164 -4.45 2.11 -21.43
C ILE A 164 -3.48 1.13 -22.11
N ALA A 165 -2.62 1.61 -23.01
CA ALA A 165 -1.66 0.75 -23.70
C ALA A 165 -0.62 0.20 -22.73
N LYS A 166 -0.12 1.04 -21.82
CA LYS A 166 0.83 0.64 -20.78
C LYS A 166 0.19 -0.29 -19.76
N SER A 167 -1.02 -0.01 -19.27
CA SER A 167 -1.76 -0.94 -18.40
C SER A 167 -1.91 -2.32 -19.04
N MET A 168 -2.37 -2.38 -20.30
CA MET A 168 -2.54 -3.64 -21.03
C MET A 168 -1.21 -4.40 -21.19
N GLN A 169 -0.10 -3.68 -21.43
CA GLN A 169 1.21 -4.29 -21.54
C GLN A 169 1.67 -4.87 -20.19
N LEU A 170 1.51 -4.12 -19.09
CA LEU A 170 1.87 -4.57 -17.75
C LEU A 170 1.09 -5.83 -17.37
N TYR A 171 -0.23 -5.84 -17.57
CA TYR A 171 -1.02 -7.03 -17.26
C TYR A 171 -0.60 -8.26 -18.06
N LYS A 172 -0.34 -8.10 -19.36
CA LYS A 172 0.12 -9.21 -20.20
C LYS A 172 1.50 -9.73 -19.79
N ASN A 173 2.38 -8.86 -19.32
CA ASN A 173 3.71 -9.24 -18.86
C ASN A 173 3.66 -10.00 -17.52
N GLY A 174 2.63 -9.77 -16.70
CA GLY A 174 2.42 -10.50 -15.45
C GLY A 174 1.77 -11.87 -15.61
N LEU A 175 1.13 -12.16 -16.75
CA LEU A 175 0.51 -13.47 -16.97
C LEU A 175 1.56 -14.59 -17.00
N GLY A 176 1.27 -15.67 -16.30
CA GLY A 176 2.14 -16.84 -16.15
C GLY A 176 3.26 -16.66 -15.13
N LYS A 177 3.31 -15.54 -14.39
CA LYS A 177 4.26 -15.34 -13.29
C LYS A 177 3.87 -16.13 -12.06
N GLU A 178 2.61 -16.02 -11.68
CA GLU A 178 1.99 -16.75 -10.56
C GLU A 178 0.70 -17.37 -11.12
N SER A 179 0.83 -18.54 -11.76
CA SER A 179 -0.21 -19.08 -12.65
C SER A 179 -1.56 -19.33 -11.98
N ASP A 180 -1.55 -19.62 -10.68
CA ASP A 180 -2.76 -19.77 -9.85
C ASP A 180 -3.45 -18.44 -9.56
N MET A 181 -2.76 -17.32 -9.77
CA MET A 181 -3.25 -15.95 -9.60
C MET A 181 -3.49 -15.21 -10.92
N ASP A 182 -3.26 -15.83 -12.09
CA ASP A 182 -3.44 -15.18 -13.41
C ASP A 182 -4.83 -14.55 -13.60
N TYR A 183 -5.85 -15.10 -12.95
CA TYR A 183 -7.23 -14.61 -13.02
C TYR A 183 -7.36 -13.13 -12.64
N VAL A 184 -6.53 -12.61 -11.71
CA VAL A 184 -6.59 -11.19 -11.32
C VAL A 184 -6.19 -10.26 -12.48
N LEU A 185 -5.22 -10.69 -13.28
CA LEU A 185 -4.76 -9.96 -14.46
C LEU A 185 -5.73 -10.14 -15.63
N GLU A 186 -6.29 -11.34 -15.80
CA GLU A 186 -7.30 -11.63 -16.82
C GLU A 186 -8.57 -10.78 -16.62
N ASP A 187 -9.04 -10.67 -15.38
CA ASP A 187 -10.15 -9.80 -15.00
C ASP A 187 -9.83 -8.34 -15.35
N ARG A 188 -8.62 -7.87 -15.02
CA ARG A 188 -8.20 -6.52 -15.40
C ARG A 188 -8.10 -6.26 -16.89
N ILE A 189 -7.57 -7.22 -17.65
CA ILE A 189 -7.55 -7.15 -19.11
C ILE A 189 -8.97 -7.08 -19.68
N CYS A 190 -9.92 -7.81 -19.09
CA CYS A 190 -11.32 -7.78 -19.50
C CYS A 190 -11.97 -6.42 -19.24
N ASP A 191 -11.77 -5.83 -18.07
CA ASP A 191 -12.31 -4.50 -17.75
C ASP A 191 -11.70 -3.40 -18.60
N LEU A 192 -10.39 -3.43 -18.78
CA LEU A 192 -9.67 -2.45 -19.59
C LEU A 192 -10.16 -2.45 -21.06
N LYS A 193 -10.50 -3.64 -21.60
CA LYS A 193 -11.13 -3.77 -22.93
C LYS A 193 -12.53 -3.15 -23.00
N LYS A 194 -13.30 -3.16 -21.91
CA LYS A 194 -14.62 -2.50 -21.85
C LYS A 194 -14.45 -0.99 -21.85
N VAL A 195 -13.53 -0.46 -21.03
CA VAL A 195 -13.22 0.98 -20.98
C VAL A 195 -12.78 1.49 -22.36
N LYS A 196 -11.86 0.78 -23.01
CA LYS A 196 -11.36 1.16 -24.35
C LYS A 196 -12.45 1.22 -25.43
N LYS A 197 -13.52 0.43 -25.32
CA LYS A 197 -14.65 0.46 -26.26
C LYS A 197 -15.56 1.68 -26.06
N ASN A 198 -15.52 2.29 -24.88
CA ASN A 198 -16.39 3.40 -24.48
C ASN A 198 -15.69 4.77 -24.58
N MET A 199 -14.40 4.80 -24.92
CA MET A 199 -13.62 6.01 -25.24
C MET A 199 -13.65 6.28 -26.75
#